data_AF-A0ABD0RJ26-F1
#
_entry.id   AF-A0ABD0RJ26-F1
#
_cell.length_a   1.000
_cell.length_b   1.000
_cell.length_c   1.000
_cell.angle_alpha   90.00
_cell.angle_beta   90.00
_cell.angle_gamma   90.00
#
_symmetry.space_group_name_H-M   'P 1'
#
loop_
_entity.id
_entity.type
_entity.pdbx_description
1 polymer ?
#
loop_
_entity_poly.entity_id
_entity_poly.type
_entity_poly.pdbx_seq_one_letter_code
_entity_poly.pdbx_strand_id
1 'polypeptide(L)'
;DSNKSSGFFKLGQEGKFRVYHNQYSTNTLALNKHQHREDHDKRRHLSHKFCMTPAGEFKWNGSLYGSKALTVSTLRLTIIQLENNIPAPFLHPNWA
;
A
#
# COMPACT_ATOMS: atom_id res chain seq x y z
N ASP A 1 31.76 36.30 35.94
CA ASP A 1 31.44 36.13 34.51
C ASP A 1 30.00 35.73 34.27
N SER A 2 29.20 36.74 33.91
CA SER A 2 27.78 36.64 33.60
C SER A 2 27.57 35.97 32.24
N ASN A 3 27.02 34.75 32.27
CA ASN A 3 26.62 33.94 31.12
C ASN A 3 25.53 34.66 30.30
N LYS A 4 25.93 35.42 29.27
CA LYS A 4 25.02 35.92 28.23
C LYS A 4 24.59 34.73 27.37
N SER A 5 23.53 34.03 27.78
CA SER A 5 22.81 33.18 26.85
C SER A 5 22.21 34.10 25.79
N SER A 6 22.82 34.06 24.61
CA SER A 6 22.40 34.80 23.45
C SER A 6 20.97 34.41 23.12
N GLY A 7 20.01 35.30 23.39
CA GLY A 7 18.57 35.12 23.17
C GLY A 7 18.17 35.09 21.70
N PHE A 8 19.00 34.51 20.83
CA PHE A 8 18.69 34.33 19.43
C PHE A 8 17.82 33.08 19.28
N PHE A 9 16.70 33.25 18.59
CA PHE A 9 15.85 32.14 18.19
C PHE A 9 16.65 31.16 17.32
N LYS A 10 16.70 29.89 17.70
CA LYS A 10 17.30 28.81 16.92
C LYS A 10 16.19 28.05 16.19
N LEU A 11 16.19 28.12 14.86
CA LEU A 11 15.22 27.43 14.00
C LEU A 11 15.15 25.93 14.36
N GLY A 12 13.94 25.42 14.62
CA GLY A 12 13.70 24.02 14.98
C GLY A 12 13.69 23.74 16.49
N GLN A 13 13.99 24.71 17.35
CA GLN A 13 13.92 24.55 18.81
C GLN A 13 12.48 24.29 19.30
N GLU A 14 11.48 24.76 18.55
CA GLU A 14 10.06 24.51 18.75
C GLU A 14 9.63 23.07 18.45
N GLY A 15 10.51 22.24 17.88
CA GLY A 15 10.25 20.81 17.65
C GLY A 15 9.18 20.48 16.62
N LYS A 16 8.55 21.48 15.99
CA LYS A 16 7.42 21.32 15.05
C LYS A 16 7.72 20.39 13.87
N PHE A 17 8.99 20.27 13.48
CA PHE A 17 9.42 19.34 12.42
C PHE A 17 9.13 17.86 12.76
N ARG A 18 9.12 17.48 14.04
CA ARG A 18 8.89 16.09 14.48
C ARG A 18 7.46 15.61 14.23
N VAL A 19 6.52 16.55 14.17
CA VAL A 19 5.09 16.30 13.94
C VAL A 19 4.64 16.84 12.58
N TYR A 20 5.58 17.27 11.74
CA TYR A 20 5.26 17.78 10.42
C TYR A 20 4.56 16.70 9.60
N HIS A 21 3.41 17.07 9.05
CA HIS A 21 2.64 16.22 8.16
C HIS A 21 2.55 16.91 6.81
N ASN A 22 3.05 16.25 5.76
CA ASN A 22 2.97 16.78 4.42
C ASN A 22 1.52 16.78 3.93
N GLN A 23 0.90 17.96 3.91
CA GLN A 23 -0.49 18.14 3.49
C GLN A 23 -0.69 17.73 2.03
N TYR A 24 0.31 17.89 1.16
CA TYR A 24 0.24 17.45 -0.23
C TYR A 24 0.29 15.92 -0.39
N SER A 25 0.74 15.18 0.62
CA SER A 25 0.73 13.71 0.58
C SER A 25 -0.55 13.10 1.15
N THR A 26 -1.31 13.87 1.92
CA THR A 26 -2.33 13.31 2.85
C THR A 26 -3.68 13.98 2.68
N ASN A 27 -3.70 15.24 2.28
CA ASN A 27 -4.90 15.98 1.97
C ASN A 27 -5.03 16.14 0.45
N THR A 28 -5.96 15.40 -0.15
CA THR A 28 -6.22 15.47 -1.59
C THR A 28 -6.72 16.86 -2.03
N LEU A 29 -7.35 17.63 -1.16
CA LEU A 29 -7.82 18.99 -1.46
C LEU A 29 -6.69 20.03 -1.50
N ALA A 30 -5.53 19.70 -0.94
CA ALA A 30 -4.35 20.56 -0.99
C ALA A 30 -3.60 20.46 -2.34
N LEU A 31 -3.97 19.49 -3.19
CA LEU A 31 -3.36 19.29 -4.49
C LEU A 31 -3.92 20.26 -5.53
N ASN A 32 -3.05 20.72 -6.41
CA ASN A 32 -3.46 21.50 -7.57
C ASN A 32 -3.97 20.59 -8.71
N LYS A 33 -4.57 21.21 -9.74
CA LYS A 33 -5.12 20.50 -10.91
C LYS A 33 -4.10 19.64 -11.64
N HIS A 34 -2.83 20.07 -11.72
CA HIS A 34 -1.77 19.30 -12.39
C HIS A 34 -1.40 18.05 -11.60
N GLN A 35 -1.24 18.17 -10.28
CA GLN A 35 -0.94 17.04 -9.40
C GLN A 35 -2.03 15.98 -9.43
N HIS A 36 -3.31 16.39 -9.42
CA HIS A 36 -4.42 15.45 -9.60
C HIS A 36 -4.37 14.71 -10.93
N ARG A 37 -3.99 15.40 -12.02
CA ARG A 37 -3.85 14.79 -13.33
C ARG A 37 -2.70 13.79 -13.36
N GLU A 38 -1.54 14.16 -12.81
CA GLU A 38 -0.40 13.26 -12.70
C GLU A 38 -0.73 12.00 -11.91
N ASP A 39 -1.42 12.12 -10.78
CA ASP A 39 -1.80 10.96 -9.96
C ASP A 39 -2.85 10.09 -10.65
N HIS A 40 -3.80 10.71 -11.35
CA HIS A 40 -4.74 9.99 -12.20
C HIS A 40 -4.01 9.21 -13.31
N ASP A 41 -3.05 9.84 -13.98
CA ASP A 41 -2.28 9.22 -15.07
C ASP A 41 -1.36 8.12 -14.55
N LYS A 42 -0.72 8.29 -13.39
CA LYS A 42 0.02 7.23 -12.69
C LYS A 42 -0.89 6.04 -12.38
N ARG A 43 -2.06 6.28 -11.79
CA ARG A 43 -3.03 5.22 -11.44
C ARG A 43 -3.52 4.48 -12.68
N ARG A 44 -3.81 5.23 -13.75
CA ARG A 44 -4.18 4.67 -15.06
C ARG A 44 -3.05 3.81 -15.63
N HIS A 45 -1.83 4.32 -15.66
CA HIS A 45 -0.66 3.59 -16.16
C HIS A 45 -0.43 2.29 -15.39
N LEU A 46 -0.50 2.34 -14.06
CA LEU A 46 -0.37 1.15 -13.22
C LEU A 46 -1.50 0.15 -13.48
N SER A 47 -2.74 0.62 -13.62
CA SER A 47 -3.89 -0.25 -13.86
C SER A 47 -3.86 -0.95 -15.22
N HIS A 48 -3.17 -0.37 -16.22
CA HIS A 48 -2.90 -1.05 -17.50
C HIS A 48 -1.88 -2.18 -17.39
N LYS A 49 -1.05 -2.17 -16.34
CA LYS A 49 0.06 -3.10 -16.14
C LYS A 49 -0.23 -4.12 -15.05
N PHE A 50 -1.04 -3.74 -14.07
CA PHE A 50 -1.33 -4.49 -12.85
C PHE A 50 -2.83 -4.45 -12.56
N CYS A 51 -3.36 -5.54 -12.01
CA CYS A 51 -4.71 -5.53 -11.50
C CYS A 51 -4.76 -4.72 -10.19
N MET A 52 -5.37 -3.53 -10.25
CA MET A 52 -5.54 -2.63 -9.10
C MET A 52 -6.98 -2.65 -8.56
N THR A 53 -7.82 -3.57 -9.05
CA THR A 53 -9.20 -3.69 -8.58
C THR A 53 -9.25 -4.55 -7.32
N PRO A 54 -10.19 -4.30 -6.40
CA PRO A 54 -10.39 -5.17 -5.24
C PRO A 54 -10.68 -6.63 -5.61
N ALA A 55 -11.21 -6.88 -6.81
CA ALA A 55 -11.44 -8.24 -7.32
C ALA A 55 -10.15 -8.98 -7.66
N GLY A 56 -9.05 -8.27 -7.96
CA GLY A 56 -7.72 -8.87 -8.14
C GLY A 56 -6.85 -8.79 -6.88
N GLU A 57 -7.39 -8.30 -5.76
CA GLU A 57 -6.67 -8.25 -4.49
C GLU A 57 -6.52 -9.66 -3.94
N PHE A 58 -5.28 -10.14 -3.85
CA PHE A 58 -4.99 -11.43 -3.26
C PHE A 58 -5.06 -11.34 -1.73
N LYS A 59 -5.88 -12.20 -1.12
CA LYS A 59 -5.99 -12.34 0.34
C LYS A 59 -5.68 -13.78 0.74
N TRP A 60 -4.82 -13.94 1.74
CA TRP A 60 -4.54 -15.25 2.31
C TRP A 60 -5.79 -15.81 3.00
N ASN A 61 -6.11 -17.08 2.76
CA ASN A 61 -7.25 -17.77 3.39
C ASN A 61 -7.01 -18.17 4.86
N GLY A 62 -6.18 -17.41 5.58
CA GLY A 62 -5.80 -17.71 6.95
C GLY A 62 -4.63 -16.86 7.44
N SER A 63 -4.09 -17.24 8.59
CA SER A 63 -2.93 -16.56 9.16
C SER A 63 -1.69 -16.77 8.28
N LEU A 64 -0.93 -15.70 8.10
CA LEU A 64 0.36 -15.71 7.41
C LEU A 64 1.47 -16.38 8.26
N TYR A 65 1.32 -16.29 9.58
CA TYR A 65 2.30 -16.77 10.55
C TYR A 65 1.67 -17.79 11.49
N GLY A 66 2.43 -18.81 11.88
CA GLY A 66 1.99 -19.83 12.84
C GLY A 66 2.80 -21.11 12.75
N SER A 67 2.22 -22.20 13.26
CA SER A 67 2.84 -23.52 13.19
C SER A 67 2.94 -24.01 11.73
N LYS A 68 3.88 -24.93 11.46
CA LYS A 68 4.01 -25.57 10.14
C LYS A 68 2.67 -26.12 9.63
N ALA A 69 1.88 -26.74 10.51
CA ALA A 69 0.57 -27.28 10.15
C ALA A 69 -0.39 -26.18 9.69
N LEU A 70 -0.40 -25.03 10.37
CA LEU A 70 -1.22 -23.89 9.98
C LEU A 70 -0.77 -23.32 8.64
N THR A 71 0.54 -23.14 8.43
CA THR A 71 1.08 -22.65 7.15
C THR A 71 0.71 -23.59 5.99
N VAL A 72 0.83 -24.91 6.18
CA VAL A 72 0.43 -25.89 5.16
C VAL A 72 -1.08 -25.79 4.85
N SER A 73 -1.91 -25.61 5.88
CA SER A 73 -3.36 -25.42 5.69
C SER A 73 -3.67 -24.13 4.91
N THR A 74 -3.08 -23.00 5.32
CA THR A 74 -3.24 -21.71 4.63
C THR A 74 -2.85 -21.83 3.15
N LEU A 75 -1.71 -22.47 2.84
CA LEU A 75 -1.26 -22.68 1.46
C LEU A 75 -2.26 -23.54 0.66
N ARG A 76 -2.72 -24.66 1.22
CA ARG A 76 -3.70 -25.53 0.55
C ARG A 76 -4.99 -24.78 0.22
N LEU A 77 -5.56 -24.08 1.19
CA LEU A 77 -6.80 -23.31 1.00
C LEU A 77 -6.61 -22.20 -0.05
N THR A 78 -5.46 -21.55 -0.05
CA THR A 78 -5.11 -20.51 -1.03
C THR A 78 -5.05 -21.07 -2.45
N ILE A 79 -4.40 -22.22 -2.65
CA ILE A 79 -4.31 -22.86 -3.97
C ILE A 79 -5.68 -23.30 -4.46
N ILE A 80 -6.50 -23.92 -3.61
CA ILE A 80 -7.86 -24.34 -3.97
C ILE A 80 -8.73 -23.14 -4.33
N GLN A 81 -8.65 -22.04 -3.57
CA GLN A 81 -9.41 -20.84 -3.91
C GLN A 81 -8.94 -20.24 -5.25
N LEU A 82 -7.63 -20.22 -5.52
CA LEU A 82 -7.09 -19.76 -6.80
C LEU A 82 -7.66 -20.58 -7.96
N GLU A 83 -7.64 -21.91 -7.85
CA GLU A 83 -8.20 -22.82 -8.86
C GLU A 83 -9.67 -22.50 -9.15
N ASN A 84 -10.50 -22.35 -8.11
CA ASN A 84 -11.91 -22.00 -8.26
C ASN A 84 -12.16 -20.63 -8.91
N ASN A 85 -11.20 -19.70 -8.82
CA ASN A 85 -11.32 -18.37 -9.43
C ASN A 85 -10.88 -18.34 -10.89
N ILE A 86 -10.26 -19.41 -11.42
CA ILE A 86 -9.87 -19.48 -12.82
C ILE A 86 -11.05 -20.03 -13.62
N PRO A 87 -11.65 -19.25 -14.55
CA PRO A 87 -12.70 -19.76 -15.41
C PRO A 87 -12.22 -20.98 -16.21
N ALA A 88 -13.05 -22.01 -16.30
CA ALA A 88 -12.73 -23.26 -16.99
C ALA A 88 -12.15 -23.11 -18.41
N PRO A 89 -12.57 -22.13 -19.25
CA PRO A 89 -11.95 -21.92 -20.56
C PRO A 89 -10.45 -21.56 -20.53
N PHE A 90 -9.92 -21.11 -19.39
CA PHE A 90 -8.49 -20.82 -19.22
C PHE A 90 -7.69 -21.99 -18.62
N LEU A 91 -8.36 -23.08 -18.21
CA LEU A 91 -7.70 -24.29 -17.73
C LEU A 91 -7.23 -25.14 -18.93
N HIS A 92 -6.08 -25.80 -18.78
CA HIS A 92 -5.63 -26.75 -19.79
C HIS A 92 -6.65 -27.90 -19.88
N PRO A 93 -7.01 -28.40 -21.07
CA PRO A 93 -7.99 -29.47 -21.22
C PRO A 93 -7.65 -30.75 -20.43
N ASN A 94 -6.37 -30.96 -20.15
CA ASN A 94 -5.86 -32.10 -19.36
C ASN A 94 -5.77 -31.82 -17.84
N TRP A 95 -6.30 -30.69 -17.35
CA TRP A 95 -6.36 -30.33 -15.93
C TRP A 95 -7.78 -30.43 -15.35
N ALA A 96 -8.75 -30.87 -16.17
CA ALA A 96 -10.11 -31.20 -15.74
C ALA A 96 -10.18 -32.61 -15.12
#